data_AF-A0A4Y8IAQ2-F1
#
_entry.id   AF-A0A4Y8IAQ2-F1
#
_cell.length_a   1.000
_cell.length_b   1.000
_cell.length_c   1.000
_cell.angle_alpha   90.00
_cell.angle_beta   90.00
_cell.angle_gamma   90.00
#
_symmetry.space_group_name_H-M   'P 1'
#
loop_
_entity.id
_entity.type
_entity.pdbx_description
1 polymer ?
#
loop_
_entity_poly.entity_id
_entity_poly.type
_entity_poly.pdbx_seq_one_letter_code
_entity_poly.pdbx_strand_id
1 'polypeptide(L)'
;MNKLNFSNIDLFLIFAYLFTILFLGFRAGRRKPKKAEEFLLAGRQLTLTGFVATLVVTWYGGILGIGEYSYQYGISTFLVFGIPFYLFAVVFGALLAGKIREANSLTIPDRLYEQFGRNSGILGSILIFIISSPAPYVLMVAVILQLIFGWSLVVAIIIGVRIETRDFI
;
A
#
# COMPACT_ATOMS: atom_id res chain seq x y z
N MET A 1 28.24 5.95 -2.50
CA MET A 1 27.49 5.79 -1.24
C MET A 1 28.15 4.69 -0.44
N ASN A 2 28.41 4.91 0.85
CA ASN A 2 29.06 3.91 1.71
C ASN A 2 28.11 2.75 1.97
N LYS A 3 28.61 1.51 1.92
CA LYS A 3 27.83 0.33 2.30
C LYS A 3 27.44 0.43 3.77
N LEU A 4 26.18 0.18 4.08
CA LEU A 4 25.73 0.01 5.46
C LEU A 4 26.43 -1.23 6.05
N ASN A 5 26.99 -1.08 7.25
CA ASN A 5 27.63 -2.18 7.97
C ASN A 5 26.66 -2.67 9.04
N PHE A 6 26.25 -3.93 8.96
CA PHE A 6 25.25 -4.53 9.84
C PHE A 6 25.92 -5.38 10.92
N SER A 7 25.50 -5.20 12.16
CA SER A 7 25.83 -6.13 13.24
C SER A 7 25.10 -7.46 13.05
N ASN A 8 25.61 -8.53 13.67
CA ASN A 8 24.93 -9.83 13.69
C ASN A 8 23.53 -9.74 14.32
N ILE A 9 23.33 -8.81 15.26
CA ILE A 9 22.03 -8.55 15.89
C ILE A 9 21.05 -7.95 14.87
N ASP A 10 21.50 -7.00 14.05
CA ASP A 10 20.67 -6.35 13.04
C ASP A 10 20.20 -7.38 12.00
N LEU A 11 21.12 -8.23 11.54
CA LEU A 11 20.80 -9.32 10.61
C LEU A 11 19.79 -10.29 11.21
N PHE A 12 19.98 -10.70 12.47
CA PHE A 12 19.03 -11.59 13.15
C PHE A 12 17.63 -10.98 13.20
N LEU A 13 17.50 -9.70 13.57
CA LEU A 13 16.21 -9.01 13.64
C LEU A 13 15.54 -8.91 12.27
N ILE A 14 16.29 -8.56 11.23
CA ILE A 14 15.79 -8.48 9.85
C ILE A 14 15.27 -9.83 9.38
N PHE A 15 16.06 -10.91 9.55
CA PHE A 15 15.65 -12.25 9.14
C PHE A 15 14.48 -12.79 9.95
N ALA A 16 14.45 -12.55 11.27
CA ALA A 16 13.32 -12.96 12.12
C ALA A 16 12.02 -12.25 11.70
N TYR A 17 12.09 -10.95 11.39
CA TYR A 17 10.96 -10.18 10.88
C TYR A 17 10.46 -10.72 9.54
N LEU A 18 11.35 -10.88 8.55
CA LEU A 18 11.00 -11.41 7.23
C LEU A 18 10.41 -12.81 7.31
N PHE A 19 11.01 -13.69 8.11
CA PHE A 19 10.51 -15.05 8.30
C PHE A 19 9.10 -15.05 8.93
N THR A 20 8.87 -14.20 9.94
CA THR A 20 7.57 -14.08 10.60
C THR A 20 6.49 -13.65 9.60
N ILE A 21 6.76 -12.64 8.77
CA ILE A 21 5.82 -12.16 7.76
C ILE A 21 5.52 -13.25 6.73
N LEU A 22 6.55 -13.91 6.20
CA LEU A 22 6.36 -14.99 5.23
C LEU A 22 5.58 -16.16 5.84
N PHE A 23 5.90 -16.56 7.07
CA PHE A 23 5.18 -17.61 7.78
C PHE A 23 3.69 -17.27 7.97
N LEU A 24 3.38 -16.05 8.43
CA LEU A 24 2.02 -15.58 8.59
C LEU A 24 1.28 -15.50 7.24
N GLY A 25 1.94 -14.99 6.20
CA GLY A 25 1.41 -14.89 4.84
C GLY A 25 1.06 -16.27 4.26
N PHE A 26 1.98 -17.22 4.31
CA PHE A 26 1.71 -18.60 3.86
C PHE A 26 0.64 -19.29 4.69
N ARG A 27 0.60 -19.07 6.01
CA ARG A 27 -0.45 -19.62 6.88
C ARG A 27 -1.82 -19.06 6.50
N ALA A 28 -1.92 -17.75 6.25
CA ALA A 28 -3.16 -17.10 5.83
C ALA A 28 -3.60 -17.57 4.44
N GLY A 29 -2.67 -17.67 3.48
CA GLY A 29 -2.92 -18.10 2.10
C GLY A 29 -3.39 -19.55 1.94
N ARG A 30 -3.28 -20.38 2.99
CA ARG A 30 -3.88 -21.73 2.99
C ARG A 30 -5.41 -21.71 3.01
N ARG A 31 -6.03 -20.60 3.40
CA ARG A 31 -7.48 -20.42 3.32
C ARG A 31 -7.85 -20.09 1.88
N LYS A 32 -8.55 -21.01 1.21
CA LYS A 32 -9.10 -20.77 -0.12
C LYS A 32 -10.47 -20.08 0.02
N PRO A 33 -10.60 -18.80 -0.33
CA PRO A 33 -11.89 -18.12 -0.32
C PRO A 33 -12.81 -18.77 -1.36
N LYS A 34 -14.09 -18.96 -1.02
CA LYS A 34 -15.06 -19.58 -1.94
C LYS A 34 -15.64 -18.55 -2.92
N LYS A 35 -15.57 -17.26 -2.59
CA LYS A 35 -16.10 -16.15 -3.39
C LYS A 35 -15.11 -14.98 -3.44
N ALA A 36 -15.16 -14.19 -4.51
CA ALA A 36 -14.37 -12.97 -4.64
C ALA A 36 -14.63 -11.97 -3.49
N GLU A 37 -15.87 -11.84 -3.03
CA GLU A 37 -16.20 -10.98 -1.88
C GLU A 37 -15.51 -11.45 -0.58
N GLU A 38 -15.38 -12.76 -0.38
CA GLU A 38 -14.66 -13.31 0.79
C GLU A 38 -13.17 -12.98 0.73
N PHE A 39 -12.59 -13.00 -0.47
CA PHE A 39 -11.21 -12.58 -0.70
C PHE A 39 -11.01 -11.07 -0.54
N LEU A 40 -11.88 -10.26 -1.15
CA LEU A 40 -11.74 -8.81 -1.21
C LEU A 40 -12.15 -8.11 0.09
N LEU A 41 -13.18 -8.60 0.79
CA LEU A 41 -13.72 -7.97 1.99
C LEU A 41 -13.39 -8.73 3.27
N ALA A 42 -12.64 -9.84 3.19
CA ALA A 42 -12.45 -10.78 4.32
C ALA A 42 -13.80 -11.16 4.98
N GLY A 43 -14.86 -11.27 4.18
CA GLY A 43 -16.23 -11.53 4.65
C GLY A 43 -16.82 -10.44 5.57
N ARG A 44 -16.28 -9.22 5.55
CA ARG A 44 -16.65 -8.09 6.43
C ARG A 44 -16.49 -8.40 7.93
N GLN A 45 -15.57 -9.31 8.27
CA GLN A 45 -15.33 -9.78 9.64
C GLN A 45 -14.22 -9.00 10.37
N LEU A 46 -13.57 -8.05 9.71
CA LEU A 46 -12.50 -7.25 10.31
C LEU A 46 -13.06 -6.44 11.48
N THR A 47 -12.47 -6.65 12.66
CA THR A 47 -12.74 -5.81 13.83
C THR A 47 -12.30 -4.37 13.55
N LEU A 48 -12.86 -3.39 14.28
CA LEU A 48 -12.49 -2.00 14.10
C LEU A 48 -10.98 -1.79 14.20
N THR A 49 -10.33 -2.40 15.19
CA THR A 49 -8.88 -2.34 15.37
C THR A 49 -8.13 -2.95 14.19
N GLY A 50 -8.57 -4.10 13.70
CA GLY A 50 -7.97 -4.74 12.52
C GLY A 50 -8.11 -3.88 11.28
N PHE A 51 -9.30 -3.31 11.05
CA PHE A 51 -9.59 -2.40 9.95
C PHE A 51 -8.71 -1.16 9.98
N VAL A 52 -8.62 -0.48 11.14
CA VAL A 52 -7.76 0.70 11.32
C VAL A 52 -6.30 0.34 11.10
N ALA A 53 -5.81 -0.77 11.65
CA ALA A 53 -4.44 -1.22 11.46
C ALA A 53 -4.12 -1.46 9.97
N THR A 54 -4.98 -2.18 9.24
CA THR A 54 -4.77 -2.43 7.81
C THR A 54 -4.86 -1.14 6.99
N LEU A 55 -5.79 -0.25 7.32
CA LEU A 55 -5.96 1.02 6.61
C LEU A 55 -4.72 1.89 6.76
N VAL A 56 -4.24 2.06 8.00
CA VAL A 56 -3.06 2.86 8.32
C VAL A 56 -1.82 2.31 7.60
N VAL A 57 -1.61 0.98 7.60
CA VAL A 57 -0.48 0.34 6.91
C VAL A 57 -0.50 0.62 5.40
N THR A 58 -1.67 0.57 4.74
CA THR A 58 -1.79 0.83 3.30
C THR A 58 -1.29 2.23 2.89
N TRP A 59 -1.37 3.22 3.79
CA TRP A 59 -0.90 4.58 3.51
C TRP A 59 0.61 4.77 3.64
N TYR A 60 1.34 3.83 4.22
CA TYR A 60 2.79 3.96 4.45
C TYR A 60 3.66 3.66 3.22
N GLY A 61 3.07 3.51 2.03
CA GLY A 61 3.78 3.23 0.78
C GLY A 61 4.59 4.37 0.17
N GLY A 62 4.59 5.56 0.77
CA GLY A 62 5.33 6.74 0.29
C GLY A 62 6.49 7.16 1.18
N ILE A 63 6.94 6.30 2.09
CA ILE A 63 7.78 6.71 3.23
C ILE A 63 9.11 7.35 2.82
N LEU A 64 9.75 6.87 1.76
CA LEU A 64 11.01 7.48 1.29
C LEU A 64 10.79 8.90 0.73
N GLY A 65 9.73 9.11 -0.05
CA GLY A 65 9.43 10.44 -0.61
C GLY A 65 8.99 11.45 0.44
N ILE A 66 8.14 11.03 1.39
CA ILE A 66 7.74 11.86 2.52
C ILE A 66 8.94 12.14 3.44
N GLY A 67 9.82 11.15 3.66
CA GLY A 67 11.04 11.29 4.43
C GLY A 67 12.02 12.28 3.81
N GLU A 68 12.24 12.20 2.49
CA GLU A 68 13.09 13.14 1.75
C GLU A 68 12.52 14.57 1.83
N TYR A 69 11.22 14.73 1.59
CA TYR A 69 10.56 16.04 1.71
C TYR A 69 10.65 16.59 3.14
N SER A 70 10.51 15.74 4.15
CA SER A 70 10.65 16.14 5.55
C SER A 70 12.08 16.55 5.89
N TYR A 71 13.07 15.85 5.35
CA TYR A 71 14.48 16.21 5.53
C TYR A 71 14.80 17.56 4.89
N GLN A 72 14.25 17.83 3.70
CA GLN A 72 14.51 19.07 2.96
C GLN A 72 13.70 20.27 3.48
N TYR A 73 12.44 20.07 3.88
CA TYR A 73 11.49 21.15 4.17
C TYR A 73 10.92 21.14 5.60
N GLY A 74 11.33 20.19 6.44
CA GLY A 74 10.97 20.13 7.85
C GLY A 74 9.46 20.13 8.09
N ILE A 75 9.00 21.09 8.91
CA ILE A 75 7.61 21.22 9.32
C ILE A 75 6.64 21.48 8.16
N SER A 76 7.13 21.97 7.02
CA SER A 76 6.32 22.16 5.80
C SER A 76 5.59 20.89 5.38
N THR A 77 6.19 19.72 5.62
CA THR A 77 5.56 18.41 5.37
C THR A 77 4.21 18.28 6.07
N PHE A 78 4.09 18.76 7.30
CA PHE A 78 2.83 18.73 8.04
C PHE A 78 1.79 19.67 7.43
N LEU A 79 2.20 20.85 6.97
CA LEU A 79 1.29 21.82 6.36
C LEU A 79 0.79 21.37 4.99
N VAL A 80 1.65 20.72 4.20
CA VAL A 80 1.33 20.30 2.82
C VAL A 80 0.62 18.94 2.80
N PHE A 81 1.12 17.96 3.54
CA PHE A 81 0.60 16.60 3.52
C PHE A 81 -0.27 16.26 4.72
N GLY A 82 0.10 16.71 5.93
CA GLY A 82 -0.58 16.33 7.17
C GLY A 82 -1.95 16.98 7.35
N ILE A 83 -1.98 18.31 7.51
CA ILE A 83 -3.20 19.07 7.83
C ILE A 83 -4.29 18.86 6.77
N PRO A 84 -4.02 19.01 5.46
CA PRO A 84 -5.05 18.79 4.45
C PRO A 84 -5.57 17.35 4.47
N PHE A 85 -4.68 16.37 4.61
CA PHE A 85 -5.09 14.95 4.68
C PHE A 85 -6.05 14.69 5.84
N TYR A 86 -5.70 15.11 7.06
CA TYR A 86 -6.57 14.88 8.22
C TYR A 86 -7.88 15.67 8.12
N LEU A 87 -7.84 16.91 7.61
CA LEU A 87 -9.04 17.70 7.38
C LEU A 87 -9.99 16.98 6.42
N PHE A 88 -9.49 16.57 5.24
CA PHE A 88 -10.32 15.86 4.26
C PHE A 88 -10.76 14.47 4.75
N ALA A 89 -9.96 13.78 5.56
CA ALA A 89 -10.35 12.51 6.17
C ALA A 89 -11.54 12.70 7.13
N VAL A 90 -11.54 13.75 7.95
CA VAL A 90 -12.68 14.09 8.82
C VAL A 90 -13.91 14.47 8.00
N VAL A 91 -13.75 15.30 6.96
CA VAL A 91 -14.86 15.67 6.07
C VAL A 91 -15.45 14.44 5.37
N PHE A 92 -14.59 13.56 4.85
CA PHE A 92 -15.00 12.31 4.22
C PHE A 92 -15.75 11.41 5.21
N GLY A 93 -15.21 11.24 6.42
CA GLY A 93 -15.82 10.45 7.48
C GLY A 93 -17.20 10.96 7.88
N ALA A 94 -17.35 12.28 8.02
CA ALA A 94 -18.60 12.90 8.46
C ALA A 94 -19.70 12.93 7.38
N LEU A 95 -19.33 13.19 6.11
CA LEU A 95 -20.32 13.48 5.06
C LEU A 95 -20.54 12.33 4.06
N LEU A 96 -19.50 11.52 3.81
CA LEU A 96 -19.48 10.57 2.69
C LEU A 96 -19.46 9.11 3.16
N ALA A 97 -18.81 8.79 4.28
CA ALA A 97 -18.63 7.42 4.73
C ALA A 97 -19.95 6.64 4.90
N GLY A 98 -20.99 7.27 5.45
CA GLY A 98 -22.31 6.66 5.59
C GLY A 98 -22.94 6.29 4.24
N LYS A 99 -22.99 7.25 3.32
CA LYS A 99 -23.53 7.07 1.96
C LYS A 99 -22.77 5.99 1.19
N ILE A 100 -21.44 5.93 1.35
CA ILE A 100 -20.60 4.95 0.68
C ILE A 100 -20.87 3.55 1.21
N ARG A 101 -21.09 3.41 2.53
CA ARG A 101 -21.40 2.13 3.19
C ARG A 101 -22.77 1.57 2.80
N GLU A 102 -23.76 2.42 2.59
CA GLU A 102 -25.12 2.01 2.22
C GLU A 102 -25.21 1.51 0.77
N ALA A 103 -24.42 2.11 -0.13
CA ALA A 103 -24.35 1.59 -1.48
C ALA A 103 -23.57 0.26 -1.47
N ASN A 104 -24.05 -0.71 -2.25
CA ASN A 104 -23.57 -2.10 -2.19
C ASN A 104 -22.43 -2.41 -3.17
N SER A 105 -21.97 -1.43 -3.94
CA SER A 105 -20.90 -1.64 -4.92
C SER A 105 -19.56 -1.90 -4.23
N LEU A 106 -18.78 -2.80 -4.83
CA LEU A 106 -17.51 -3.29 -4.29
C LEU A 106 -16.34 -2.34 -4.56
N THR A 107 -16.39 -1.61 -5.67
CA THR A 107 -15.29 -0.72 -6.10
C THR A 107 -15.78 0.67 -6.52
N ILE A 108 -14.86 1.63 -6.64
CA ILE A 108 -15.16 2.99 -7.14
C ILE A 108 -15.65 2.93 -8.60
N PRO A 109 -15.01 2.17 -9.53
CA PRO A 109 -15.52 2.05 -10.89
C PRO A 109 -16.93 1.44 -10.97
N ASP A 110 -17.28 0.50 -10.09
CA ASP A 110 -18.64 -0.06 -10.04
C ASP A 110 -19.67 1.02 -9.69
N ARG A 111 -19.37 1.89 -8.72
CA ARG A 111 -20.23 3.04 -8.39
C ARG A 111 -20.43 3.97 -9.59
N LEU A 112 -19.35 4.25 -10.31
CA LEU A 112 -19.41 5.11 -11.51
C LEU A 112 -20.23 4.45 -12.61
N TYR A 113 -20.13 3.13 -12.77
CA TYR A 113 -20.94 2.37 -13.69
C TYR A 113 -22.43 2.41 -13.32
N GLU A 114 -22.76 2.18 -12.05
CA GLU A 114 -24.14 2.19 -11.56
C GLU A 114 -24.82 3.56 -11.68
N GLN A 115 -24.11 4.64 -11.38
CA GLN A 115 -24.68 5.99 -11.40
C GLN A 115 -24.60 6.69 -12.76
N PHE A 116 -23.53 6.47 -13.52
CA PHE A 116 -23.23 7.24 -14.73
C PHE A 116 -23.04 6.36 -15.98
N GLY A 117 -23.28 5.06 -15.87
CA GLY A 117 -23.26 4.11 -16.98
C GLY A 117 -21.86 3.63 -17.40
N ARG A 118 -21.84 2.83 -18.46
CA ARG A 118 -20.69 2.02 -18.88
C ARG A 118 -19.42 2.82 -19.14
N ASN A 119 -19.52 3.94 -19.86
CA ASN A 119 -18.34 4.70 -20.25
C ASN A 119 -17.61 5.30 -19.03
N SER A 120 -18.38 5.80 -18.06
CA SER A 120 -17.86 6.34 -16.80
C SER A 120 -17.19 5.27 -15.95
N GLY A 121 -17.80 4.08 -15.88
CA GLY A 121 -17.19 2.91 -15.21
C GLY A 121 -15.86 2.50 -15.86
N ILE A 122 -15.80 2.40 -17.19
CA ILE A 122 -14.56 2.05 -17.92
C ILE A 122 -13.48 3.09 -17.67
N LEU A 123 -13.80 4.38 -17.79
CA LEU A 123 -12.85 5.45 -17.52
C LEU A 123 -12.32 5.37 -16.09
N GLY A 124 -13.22 5.15 -15.12
CA GLY A 124 -12.87 4.94 -13.72
C GLY A 124 -11.90 3.77 -13.54
N SER A 125 -12.18 2.61 -14.16
CA SER A 125 -11.30 1.45 -14.10
C SER A 125 -9.91 1.71 -14.67
N ILE A 126 -9.82 2.42 -15.80
CA ILE A 126 -8.53 2.78 -16.41
C ILE A 126 -7.74 3.70 -15.48
N LEU A 127 -8.38 4.73 -14.91
CA LEU A 127 -7.73 5.66 -13.99
C LEU A 127 -7.25 4.95 -12.72
N ILE A 128 -8.10 4.11 -12.12
CA ILE A 128 -7.73 3.31 -10.94
C ILE A 128 -6.56 2.37 -11.26
N PHE A 129 -6.55 1.74 -12.45
CA PHE A 129 -5.46 0.87 -12.88
C PHE A 129 -4.12 1.62 -13.04
N ILE A 130 -4.14 2.85 -13.55
CA ILE A 130 -2.92 3.66 -13.70
C ILE A 130 -2.35 4.02 -12.33
N ILE A 131 -3.20 4.46 -11.40
CA ILE A 131 -2.75 4.91 -10.07
C ILE A 131 -2.43 3.76 -9.12
N SER A 132 -2.91 2.54 -9.39
CA SER A 132 -2.59 1.34 -8.60
C SER A 132 -1.24 0.71 -8.96
N SER A 133 -0.47 1.36 -9.85
CA SER A 133 0.87 0.90 -10.23
C SER A 133 1.79 0.72 -9.02
N PRO A 134 2.47 -0.45 -8.88
CA PRO A 134 3.40 -0.69 -7.79
C PRO A 134 4.76 0.01 -7.98
N ALA A 135 4.91 0.86 -9.00
CA ALA A 135 6.18 1.49 -9.36
C ALA A 135 6.89 2.23 -8.19
N PRO A 136 6.19 2.99 -7.32
CA PRO A 136 6.84 3.61 -6.17
C PRO A 136 7.43 2.59 -5.19
N TYR A 137 6.74 1.47 -4.95
CA TYR A 137 7.19 0.40 -4.06
C TYR A 137 8.41 -0.32 -4.62
N VAL A 138 8.38 -0.65 -5.92
CA VAL A 138 9.53 -1.21 -6.63
C VAL A 138 10.75 -0.31 -6.49
N LEU A 139 10.57 1.00 -6.66
CA LEU A 139 11.67 1.96 -6.52
C LEU A 139 12.19 2.03 -5.09
N MET A 140 11.31 2.02 -4.08
CA MET A 140 11.72 2.01 -2.68
C MET A 140 12.55 0.77 -2.35
N VAL A 141 12.10 -0.41 -2.75
CA VAL A 141 12.85 -1.67 -2.58
C VAL A 141 14.19 -1.58 -3.28
N ALA A 142 14.23 -1.06 -4.52
CA ALA A 142 15.46 -0.91 -5.27
C ALA A 142 16.47 0.03 -4.59
N VAL A 143 16.02 1.17 -4.08
CA VAL A 143 16.86 2.12 -3.34
C VAL A 143 17.41 1.49 -2.07
N ILE A 144 16.58 0.74 -1.32
CA ILE A 144 17.02 0.03 -0.12
C ILE A 144 18.07 -1.04 -0.47
N LEU A 145 17.84 -1.84 -1.51
CA LEU A 145 18.81 -2.84 -1.98
C LEU A 145 20.13 -2.20 -2.43
N GLN A 146 20.06 -1.05 -3.10
CA GLN A 146 21.23 -0.27 -3.49
C GLN A 146 22.01 0.22 -2.26
N LEU A 147 21.33 0.70 -1.22
CA LEU A 147 21.95 1.16 0.03
C LEU A 147 22.63 0.03 0.81
N ILE A 148 22.00 -1.14 0.86
CA ILE A 148 22.49 -2.31 1.60
C ILE A 148 23.66 -2.98 0.85
N PHE A 149 23.47 -3.30 -0.42
CA PHE A 149 24.41 -4.14 -1.17
C PHE A 149 25.39 -3.35 -2.04
N GLY A 150 25.11 -2.07 -2.30
CA GLY A 150 25.89 -1.24 -3.24
C GLY A 150 25.67 -1.62 -4.70
N TRP A 151 24.57 -2.30 -5.02
CA TRP A 151 24.24 -2.69 -6.40
C TRP A 151 23.89 -1.48 -7.27
N SER A 152 24.00 -1.63 -8.59
CA SER A 152 23.48 -0.62 -9.50
C SER A 152 21.96 -0.53 -9.38
N LEU A 153 21.42 0.68 -9.50
CA LEU A 153 19.98 0.93 -9.37
C LEU A 153 19.15 0.07 -10.33
N VAL A 154 19.64 -0.12 -11.56
CA VAL A 154 18.97 -0.95 -12.58
C VAL A 154 18.83 -2.40 -12.12
N VAL A 155 19.89 -2.99 -11.55
CA VAL A 155 19.85 -4.37 -11.04
C VAL A 155 18.88 -4.46 -9.86
N ALA A 156 18.92 -3.48 -8.96
CA ALA A 156 18.03 -3.43 -7.81
C ALA A 156 16.55 -3.27 -8.21
N ILE A 157 16.25 -2.49 -9.25
CA ILE A 157 14.90 -2.35 -9.83
C ILE A 157 14.43 -3.68 -10.40
N ILE A 158 15.25 -4.37 -11.19
CA ILE A 158 14.86 -5.67 -11.78
C ILE A 158 14.50 -6.68 -10.68
N ILE A 159 15.27 -6.71 -9.60
CA ILE A 159 15.01 -7.56 -8.44
C ILE A 159 13.73 -7.12 -7.72
N GLY A 160 13.56 -5.82 -7.48
CA GLY A 160 12.35 -5.25 -6.86
C GLY A 160 11.08 -5.60 -7.65
N VAL A 161 11.10 -5.46 -8.98
CA VAL A 161 9.99 -5.87 -9.84
C VAL A 161 9.66 -7.34 -9.65
N ARG A 162 10.67 -8.23 -9.61
CA ARG A 162 10.45 -9.68 -9.45
C ARG A 162 9.87 -10.06 -8.10
N ILE A 163 10.21 -9.32 -7.04
CA ILE A 163 9.63 -9.52 -5.70
C ILE A 163 8.17 -9.07 -5.73
N GLU A 164 7.90 -7.84 -6.18
CA GLU A 164 6.56 -7.24 -6.17
C GLU A 164 5.58 -7.94 -7.13
N THR A 165 6.00 -8.31 -8.34
CA THR A 165 5.10 -8.97 -9.33
C THR A 165 4.67 -10.38 -8.93
N ARG A 166 5.39 -11.04 -8.01
CA ARG A 166 4.98 -12.36 -7.51
C ARG A 166 3.78 -12.31 -6.57
N ASP A 167 3.44 -11.13 -6.03
CA ASP A 167 2.27 -10.96 -5.17
C ASP A 167 0.98 -10.66 -5.97
N PHE A 168 1.09 -10.40 -7.27
CA PHE A 168 -0.04 -10.09 -8.17
C PHE A 168 -0.51 -11.27 -9.04
N ILE A 169 0.12 -12.44 -8.97
CA ILE A 169 -0.20 -13.66 -9.76
C ILE A 169 -0.44 -14.84 -8.83
#